data_AF-A0A947MTW8-F1
#
_entry.id   AF-A0A947MTW8-F1
#
_cell.length_a   1.000
_cell.length_b   1.000
_cell.length_c   1.000
_cell.angle_alpha   90.00
_cell.angle_beta   90.00
_cell.angle_gamma   90.00
#
_symmetry.space_group_name_H-M   'P 1'
#
loop_
_entity.id
_entity.type
_entity.pdbx_description
1 polymer ?
#
loop_
_entity_poly.entity_id
_entity_poly.type
_entity_poly.pdbx_seq_one_letter_code
_entity_poly.pdbx_strand_id
1 'polypeptide(L)' 'ERLTRLLADVAIAELLLDQARKHSDRRVWLERHLDRALPRGRFLHDEITTTGDRVLGALRRLGEAA' A
#
# COMPACT_ATOMS: atom_id res chain seq x y z
N GLU A 1 -7.33 -0.54 8.23
CA GLU A 1 -5.93 -0.10 8.10
C GLU A 1 -5.49 -0.11 6.63
N ARG A 2 -5.16 1.04 6.04
CA ARG A 2 -4.63 1.13 4.66
C ARG A 2 -3.11 1.14 4.63
N LEU A 3 -2.50 1.92 5.52
CA LEU A 3 -1.04 2.00 5.67
C LEU A 3 -0.44 0.63 6.01
N THR A 4 -1.01 -0.10 6.96
CA THR A 4 -0.53 -1.44 7.34
C THR A 4 -0.54 -2.41 6.14
N ARG A 5 -1.55 -2.33 5.25
CA ARG A 5 -1.60 -3.15 4.03
C ARG A 5 -0.49 -2.79 3.06
N LEU A 6 -0.23 -1.48 2.88
CA LEU A 6 0.87 -0.99 2.05
C LEU A 6 2.23 -1.46 2.60
N LEU A 7 2.44 -1.35 3.92
CA LEU A 7 3.68 -1.77 4.57
C LEU A 7 3.87 -3.29 4.54
N ALA A 8 2.80 -4.06 4.64
CA ALA A 8 2.86 -5.51 4.49
C ALA A 8 3.33 -5.92 3.08
N ASP A 9 2.83 -5.25 2.03
CA ASP A 9 3.29 -5.48 0.65
C ASP A 9 4.78 -5.19 0.46
N VAL A 10 5.30 -4.13 1.13
CA VAL A 10 6.73 -3.78 1.15
C VAL A 10 7.55 -4.88 1.84
N ALA A 11 7.16 -5.28 3.05
CA ALA A 11 7.88 -6.30 3.81
C ALA A 11 7.96 -7.64 3.05
N ILE A 12 6.86 -8.04 2.38
CA ILE A 12 6.85 -9.24 1.54
C ILE A 12 7.80 -9.08 0.34
N ALA A 13 7.80 -7.93 -0.33
CA ALA A 13 8.66 -7.67 -1.47
C ALA A 13 10.15 -7.71 -1.08
N GLU A 14 10.51 -7.16 0.08
CA GLU A 14 11.88 -7.18 0.60
C GLU A 14 12.36 -8.62 0.89
N LEU A 15 11.51 -9.45 1.49
CA LEU A 15 11.81 -10.87 1.73
C LEU A 15 12.00 -11.64 0.42
N LEU A 16 11.11 -11.43 -0.56
CA LEU A 16 11.21 -12.08 -1.88
C LEU A 16 12.45 -11.60 -2.64
N LEU A 17 12.85 -10.34 -2.49
CA LEU A 17 14.07 -9.80 -3.07
C LEU A 17 15.32 -10.44 -2.46
N ASP A 18 15.39 -10.58 -1.14
CA ASP A 18 16.49 -11.28 -0.47
C ASP A 18 16.59 -12.74 -0.96
N GLN A 19 15.45 -13.43 -1.10
CA GLN A 19 15.41 -14.78 -1.66
C GLN A 19 15.88 -14.84 -3.12
N ALA A 20 15.42 -13.92 -3.97
CA ALA A 20 15.79 -13.88 -5.39
C ALA A 20 17.28 -13.54 -5.60
N ARG A 21 17.88 -12.75 -4.70
CA ARG A 21 19.32 -12.47 -4.70
C ARG A 21 20.16 -13.69 -4.36
N LYS A 22 19.67 -14.57 -3.47
CA LYS A 22 20.34 -15.81 -3.06
C LYS A 22 20.09 -16.97 -4.02
N HIS A 23 18.91 -17.00 -4.63
CA HIS A 23 18.41 -18.08 -5.48
C HIS A 23 17.73 -17.47 -6.72
N SER A 24 18.46 -17.39 -7.83
CA SER A 24 18.02 -16.69 -9.04
C SER A 24 16.75 -17.27 -9.67
N ASP A 25 16.50 -18.56 -9.49
CA ASP A 25 15.28 -19.26 -9.90
C ASP A 25 14.03 -18.75 -9.17
N ARG A 26 14.18 -18.17 -7.96
CA ARG A 26 13.06 -17.62 -7.18
C ARG A 26 12.62 -16.23 -7.63
N ARG A 27 13.33 -15.59 -8.56
CA ARG A 27 13.00 -14.26 -9.08
C ARG A 27 11.56 -14.15 -9.59
N VAL A 28 11.02 -15.23 -10.19
CA VAL A 28 9.64 -15.28 -10.68
C VAL A 28 8.60 -14.97 -9.60
N TRP A 29 8.86 -15.31 -8.34
CA TRP A 29 7.94 -15.05 -7.23
C TRP A 29 7.92 -13.58 -6.84
N LEU A 30 9.08 -12.92 -6.85
CA LEU A 30 9.19 -11.48 -6.64
C LEU A 30 8.42 -10.73 -7.73
N GLU A 31 8.65 -11.07 -9.00
CA GLU A 31 8.01 -10.40 -10.14
C GLU A 31 6.47 -10.53 -10.07
N ARG A 32 5.96 -11.76 -9.84
CA ARG A 32 4.51 -12.00 -9.68
C ARG A 32 3.89 -11.31 -8.46
N HIS A 33 4.66 -11.10 -7.39
CA HIS A 33 4.21 -10.31 -6.25
C HIS A 33 4.11 -8.83 -6.63
N LEU A 34 5.17 -8.27 -7.23
CA LEU A 34 5.23 -6.88 -7.65
C LEU A 34 4.13 -6.52 -8.66
N ASP A 35 3.84 -7.38 -9.64
CA ASP A 35 2.76 -7.17 -10.62
C ASP A 35 1.40 -6.94 -9.96
N ARG A 36 1.14 -7.60 -8.82
CA ARG A 36 -0.11 -7.48 -8.07
C ARG A 36 -0.06 -6.41 -6.98
N ALA A 37 1.11 -6.21 -6.37
CA ALA A 37 1.28 -5.29 -5.25
C ALA A 37 1.41 -3.84 -5.71
N LEU A 38 2.07 -3.57 -6.84
CA LEU A 38 2.30 -2.19 -7.33
C LEU A 38 1.00 -1.44 -7.65
N PRO A 39 0.02 -2.00 -8.38
CA PRO A 39 -1.24 -1.30 -8.65
C PRO A 39 -2.03 -1.01 -7.36
N ARG A 40 -2.07 -2.00 -6.45
CA ARG A 40 -2.71 -1.84 -5.13
C ARG A 40 -2.00 -0.79 -4.28
N GLY A 41 -0.68 -0.77 -4.30
CA GLY A 41 0.13 0.18 -3.55
C GLY A 41 -0.13 1.62 -3.98
N ARG A 42 -0.23 1.87 -5.29
CA ARG A 42 -0.62 3.19 -5.83
C ARG A 42 -2.01 3.61 -5.36
N PHE A 43 -2.99 2.74 -5.51
CA PHE A 43 -4.35 3.01 -5.06
C PHE A 43 -4.42 3.32 -3.55
N LEU A 44 -3.74 2.51 -2.71
CA LEU A 44 -3.71 2.72 -1.27
C LEU A 44 -3.00 4.03 -0.91
N HIS A 45 -1.89 4.35 -1.58
CA HIS A 45 -1.19 5.62 -1.39
C HIS A 45 -2.09 6.81 -1.71
N ASP A 46 -2.82 6.75 -2.82
CA ASP A 46 -3.76 7.81 -3.22
C ASP A 46 -4.89 7.94 -2.20
N GLU A 47 -5.50 6.83 -1.76
CA GLU A 47 -6.52 6.87 -0.70
C GLU A 47 -5.99 7.48 0.60
N ILE A 48 -4.77 7.12 1.03
CA ILE A 48 -4.17 7.62 2.27
C ILE A 48 -3.93 9.13 2.18
N THR A 49 -3.40 9.60 1.06
CA THR A 49 -2.98 11.00 0.89
C THR A 49 -4.13 11.94 0.54
N THR A 50 -5.21 11.45 -0.08
CA THR A 50 -6.29 12.31 -0.60
C THR A 50 -7.60 12.24 0.19
N THR A 51 -7.82 11.19 1.00
CA THR A 51 -9.11 11.01 1.70
C THR A 51 -9.18 11.79 3.02
N GLY A 52 -8.04 12.15 3.62
CA GLY A 52 -7.98 12.84 4.91
C GLY A 52 -8.76 14.15 4.92
N ASP A 53 -8.50 15.02 3.95
CA ASP A 53 -9.14 16.33 3.86
C ASP A 53 -10.65 16.25 3.64
N ARG A 54 -11.11 15.24 2.87
CA ARG A 54 -12.53 14.99 2.66
C ARG A 54 -13.24 14.64 3.98
N VAL A 55 -12.63 13.78 4.80
CA VAL A 55 -13.19 13.36 6.09
C VAL A 55 -13.15 14.51 7.08
N LEU A 56 -12.02 15.23 7.18
CA LEU A 56 -11.89 16.40 8.05
C LEU A 56 -12.92 17.48 7.69
N GLY A 57 -13.11 17.76 6.40
CA GLY A 57 -14.13 18.70 5.93
C GLY A 57 -15.57 18.25 6.23
N ALA A 58 -15.86 16.96 6.13
CA ALA A 58 -17.16 16.41 6.51
C ALA A 58 -17.44 16.52 8.01
N LEU A 59 -16.44 16.22 8.85
CA LEU A 59 -16.53 16.37 10.30
C LEU A 59 -16.72 17.84 10.70
N ARG A 60 -16.01 18.78 10.04
CA ARG A 60 -16.18 20.22 10.29
C ARG A 60 -17.60 20.68 10.00
N ARG A 61 -18.16 20.29 8.84
CA ARG A 61 -19.55 20.63 8.48
C ARG A 61 -20.58 20.06 9.47
N LEU A 62 -20.35 18.85 9.98
CA LEU A 62 -21.23 18.25 11.00
C LEU A 62 -21.16 19.02 12.33
N GLY A 63 -19.97 19.47 12.73
CA GLY A 63 -19.79 20.29 13.94
C GLY A 63 -20.34 21.71 13.80
N GLU A 64 -20.34 22.31 12.61
CA GLU A 64 -20.94 23.61 12.32
C GLU A 64 -22.49 23.57 12.30
N ALA A 65 -23.08 22.39 12.12
CA ALA A 65 -24.54 22.18 12.02
C ALA A 65 -25.20 21.72 13.33
N ALA A 66 -24.44 21.51 14.40
CA ALA A 66 -24.88 21.08 15.72
C ALA A 66 -24.84 22.25 16.72
#